data_AF-A0A9Q0D4L5-F1
#
_entry.id   AF-A0A9Q0D4L5-F1
#
_cell.length_a   1.000
_cell.length_b   1.000
_cell.length_c   1.000
_cell.angle_alpha   90.00
_cell.angle_beta   90.00
_cell.angle_gamma   90.00
#
_symmetry.space_group_name_H-M   'P 1'
#
loop_
_entity.id
_entity.type
_entity.pdbx_description
1 polymer ?
#
loop_
_entity_poly.entity_id
_entity_poly.type
_entity_poly.pdbx_seq_one_letter_code
_entity_poly.pdbx_strand_id
1 'polypeptide(L)'
;MLLNRCQKEFEKDKEDDEIFEKKQKALDAASEGEKQRLKDELAMAKDQAHRRSMGNIKFICELFKLKMLTEVIMHDCIVKLLKNHDEESLECLCRLLSTIGKDLDFEKPRMEQYFHQMEKIIKEKKTSSRIRFMLQDVLDLRQNRWVPRRADQGPKTIEQIHKDVEQEEHREQMKVQQAMMAKSSGGPGDRRGDGGGRGGRGDHTPSRTPSAPQDESWTTVPITTKSSRPIDAVRLSKITK
;
A
#
# COMPACT_ATOMS: atom_id res chain seq x y z
N MET A 1 37.95 2.66 -7.22
CA MET A 1 36.70 3.34 -6.78
C MET A 1 35.53 2.39 -6.90
N LEU A 2 34.66 2.32 -5.88
CA LEU A 2 33.49 1.42 -5.83
C LEU A 2 32.55 1.58 -7.02
N LEU A 3 32.42 2.78 -7.58
CA LEU A 3 31.58 3.07 -8.76
C LEU A 3 31.96 2.20 -9.97
N ASN A 4 33.26 2.14 -10.31
CA ASN A 4 33.75 1.29 -11.41
C ASN A 4 33.51 -0.20 -11.15
N ARG A 5 33.44 -0.62 -9.88
CA ARG A 5 33.10 -2.01 -9.54
C ARG A 5 31.60 -2.24 -9.71
N CYS A 6 30.75 -1.33 -9.26
CA CYS A 6 29.30 -1.40 -9.44
C CYS A 6 28.93 -1.46 -10.92
N GLN A 7 29.57 -0.61 -11.74
CA GLN A 7 29.35 -0.58 -13.18
C GLN A 7 29.77 -1.90 -13.84
N LYS A 8 30.95 -2.44 -13.49
CA LYS A 8 31.37 -3.76 -13.97
C LYS A 8 30.43 -4.89 -13.56
N GLU A 9 29.90 -4.86 -12.34
CA GLU A 9 28.94 -5.88 -11.88
C GLU A 9 27.58 -5.75 -12.58
N PHE A 10 27.20 -4.55 -13.05
CA PHE A 10 26.01 -4.35 -13.88
C PHE A 10 26.24 -4.80 -15.33
N GLU A 11 27.42 -4.52 -15.89
CA GLU A 11 27.79 -4.92 -17.25
C GLU A 11 27.91 -6.45 -17.41
N LYS A 12 28.28 -7.17 -16.34
CA LYS A 12 28.26 -8.64 -16.31
C LYS A 12 26.90 -9.24 -16.64
N ASP A 13 25.81 -8.51 -16.43
CA ASP A 13 24.48 -9.00 -16.80
C ASP A 13 24.37 -9.25 -18.32
N LYS A 14 25.05 -8.44 -19.15
CA LYS A 14 25.11 -8.66 -20.61
C LYS A 14 25.94 -9.89 -20.97
N GLU A 15 27.01 -10.15 -20.21
CA GLU A 15 27.83 -11.35 -20.40
C GLU A 15 27.03 -12.61 -20.05
N ASP A 16 26.22 -12.55 -18.98
CA ASP A 16 25.31 -13.63 -18.59
C ASP A 16 24.25 -13.91 -19.68
N ASP A 17 23.69 -12.87 -20.32
CA ASP A 17 22.74 -13.03 -21.45
C ASP A 17 23.38 -13.78 -22.64
N GLU A 18 24.61 -13.43 -23.02
CA GLU A 18 25.33 -14.13 -24.09
C GLU A 18 25.63 -15.60 -23.73
N ILE A 19 25.93 -15.86 -22.46
CA ILE A 19 26.15 -17.22 -21.95
C ILE A 19 24.84 -18.02 -22.01
N PHE A 20 23.71 -17.42 -21.64
CA PHE A 20 22.41 -18.08 -21.72
C PHE A 20 21.99 -18.39 -23.15
N GLU A 21 22.21 -17.48 -24.09
CA GLU A 21 21.95 -17.70 -25.51
C GLU A 21 22.80 -18.87 -26.06
N LYS A 22 24.08 -18.94 -25.71
CA LYS A 22 24.96 -20.06 -26.10
C LYS A 22 24.48 -21.39 -25.51
N LYS A 23 24.15 -21.41 -24.21
CA LYS A 23 23.63 -22.61 -23.53
C LYS A 23 22.26 -23.04 -24.06
N GLN A 24 21.39 -22.10 -24.44
CA GLN A 24 20.11 -22.39 -25.06
C GLN A 24 20.29 -23.00 -26.45
N LYS A 25 21.17 -22.45 -27.29
CA LYS A 25 21.50 -23.04 -28.60
C LYS A 25 22.09 -24.45 -28.47
N ALA A 26 22.95 -24.67 -27.46
CA ALA A 26 23.49 -26.00 -27.18
C ALA A 26 22.40 -26.98 -26.74
N LEU A 27 21.44 -26.54 -25.92
CA LEU A 27 20.28 -27.32 -25.52
C LEU A 27 19.38 -27.69 -26.71
N ASP A 28 19.14 -26.75 -27.62
CA ASP A 28 18.29 -26.96 -28.79
C ASP A 28 18.94 -27.91 -29.82
N ALA A 29 20.28 -27.94 -29.88
CA ALA A 29 21.06 -28.81 -30.74
C ALA A 29 21.38 -30.20 -30.13
N ALA A 30 21.06 -30.42 -28.85
CA ALA A 30 21.40 -31.63 -28.13
C ALA A 30 20.45 -32.81 -28.41
N SER A 31 20.97 -34.02 -28.23
CA SER A 31 20.17 -35.25 -28.28
C SER A 31 19.22 -35.36 -27.07
N GLU A 32 18.10 -36.08 -27.21
CA GLU A 32 17.10 -36.24 -26.13
C GLU A 32 17.70 -36.76 -24.80
N GLY A 33 18.78 -37.56 -24.86
CA GLY A 33 19.48 -38.04 -23.66
C GLY A 33 20.28 -36.98 -22.90
N GLU A 34 20.75 -35.94 -23.59
CA GLU A 34 21.56 -34.85 -22.99
C GLU A 34 20.74 -33.59 -22.70
N LYS A 35 19.57 -33.48 -23.33
CA LYS A 35 18.67 -32.33 -23.23
C LYS A 35 18.22 -32.04 -21.79
N GLN A 36 17.89 -33.07 -21.02
CA GLN A 36 17.50 -32.87 -19.62
C GLN A 36 18.64 -32.29 -18.78
N ARG A 37 19.85 -32.83 -18.94
CA ARG A 37 21.05 -32.35 -18.22
C ARG A 37 21.40 -30.90 -18.60
N LEU A 38 21.37 -30.56 -19.89
CA LEU A 38 21.64 -29.20 -20.35
C LEU A 38 20.55 -28.21 -19.91
N LYS A 39 19.29 -28.65 -19.82
CA LYS A 39 18.19 -27.85 -19.30
C LYS A 39 18.38 -27.54 -17.82
N ASP A 40 18.79 -28.52 -17.03
CA ASP A 40 19.09 -28.33 -15.60
C ASP A 40 20.30 -27.41 -15.40
N GLU A 41 21.34 -27.56 -16.22
CA GLU A 41 22.52 -26.69 -16.17
C GLU A 41 22.21 -25.24 -16.57
N LEU A 42 21.36 -25.05 -17.58
CA LEU A 42 20.87 -23.72 -17.97
C LEU A 42 20.01 -23.10 -16.87
N ALA A 43 19.14 -23.88 -16.24
CA ALA A 43 18.30 -23.42 -15.13
C ALA A 43 19.14 -23.00 -13.92
N MET A 44 20.14 -23.81 -13.53
CA MET A 44 21.07 -23.47 -12.44
C MET A 44 21.88 -22.22 -12.75
N ALA A 45 22.37 -22.06 -13.99
CA ALA A 45 23.11 -20.87 -14.39
C ALA A 45 22.24 -19.61 -14.33
N LYS A 46 20.99 -19.70 -14.79
CA LYS A 46 20.02 -18.59 -14.71
C LYS A 46 19.70 -18.23 -13.26
N ASP A 47 19.46 -19.21 -12.39
CA ASP A 47 19.20 -18.99 -10.97
C ASP A 47 20.41 -18.31 -10.28
N GLN A 48 21.63 -18.77 -10.55
CA GLN A 48 22.84 -18.19 -9.98
C GLN A 48 23.04 -16.73 -10.41
N ALA A 49 22.83 -16.42 -11.68
CA ALA A 49 22.91 -15.05 -12.17
C ALA A 49 21.79 -14.18 -11.58
N HIS A 50 20.56 -14.71 -11.47
CA HIS A 50 19.44 -14.01 -10.86
C HIS A 50 19.73 -13.60 -9.42
N ARG A 51 20.21 -14.55 -8.60
CA ARG A 51 20.60 -14.28 -7.20
C ARG A 51 21.70 -13.22 -7.10
N ARG A 52 22.71 -13.28 -7.98
CA ARG A 52 23.80 -12.28 -8.04
C ARG A 52 23.24 -10.91 -8.39
N SER A 53 22.46 -10.82 -9.47
CA SER A 53 21.90 -9.56 -9.95
C SER A 53 20.97 -8.92 -8.91
N MET A 54 20.15 -9.71 -8.23
CA MET A 54 19.30 -9.20 -7.18
C MET A 54 20.11 -8.65 -6.00
N GLY A 55 21.20 -9.32 -5.61
CA GLY A 55 22.15 -8.79 -4.63
C GLY A 55 22.74 -7.45 -5.07
N ASN A 56 23.13 -7.34 -6.34
CA ASN A 56 23.63 -6.10 -6.94
C ASN A 56 22.59 -4.98 -6.90
N ILE A 57 21.33 -5.27 -7.26
CA ILE A 57 20.24 -4.30 -7.20
C ILE A 57 20.06 -3.80 -5.76
N LYS A 58 19.94 -4.71 -4.77
CA LYS A 58 19.82 -4.33 -3.35
C LYS A 58 20.96 -3.41 -2.91
N PHE A 59 22.19 -3.72 -3.31
CA PHE A 59 23.36 -2.89 -3.02
C PHE A 59 23.31 -1.52 -3.70
N ILE A 60 22.96 -1.47 -4.99
CA ILE A 60 22.76 -0.23 -5.76
C ILE A 60 21.71 0.67 -5.10
N CYS A 61 20.62 0.08 -4.59
CA CYS A 61 19.58 0.81 -3.88
C CYS A 61 20.12 1.51 -2.63
N GLU A 62 20.96 0.83 -1.84
CA GLU A 62 21.61 1.44 -0.68
C GLU A 62 22.60 2.55 -1.07
N LEU A 63 23.35 2.38 -2.17
CA LEU A 63 24.25 3.42 -2.69
C LEU A 63 23.49 4.66 -3.19
N PHE A 64 22.32 4.48 -3.80
CA PHE A 64 21.49 5.60 -4.25
C PHE A 64 20.96 6.43 -3.07
N LYS A 65 20.57 5.79 -1.96
CA LYS A 65 20.17 6.50 -0.73
C LYS A 65 21.28 7.40 -0.19
N LEU A 66 22.54 6.99 -0.38
CA LEU A 66 23.73 7.77 -0.01
C LEU A 66 24.09 8.87 -1.04
N LYS A 67 23.24 9.11 -2.05
CA LYS A 67 23.45 10.06 -3.15
C LYS A 67 24.75 9.82 -3.91
N MET A 68 25.22 8.57 -3.95
CA MET A 68 26.44 8.16 -4.64
C MET A 68 26.20 7.70 -6.09
N LEU A 69 24.93 7.60 -6.51
CA LEU A 69 24.52 7.16 -7.84
C LEU A 69 23.52 8.14 -8.45
N THR A 70 23.45 8.15 -9.77
CA THR A 70 22.50 8.93 -10.54
C THR A 70 21.20 8.15 -10.78
N GLU A 71 20.13 8.87 -11.09
CA GLU A 71 18.79 8.30 -11.37
C GLU A 71 18.78 7.31 -12.55
N VAL A 72 19.67 7.49 -13.53
CA VAL A 72 19.77 6.65 -14.73
C VAL A 72 19.95 5.17 -14.36
N ILE A 73 20.85 4.87 -13.42
CA ILE A 73 21.14 3.50 -12.99
C ILE A 73 19.92 2.89 -12.27
N MET A 74 19.15 3.71 -11.54
CA MET A 74 17.96 3.24 -10.84
C MET A 74 16.83 2.88 -11.80
N HIS A 75 16.67 3.64 -12.88
CA HIS A 75 15.71 3.31 -13.93
C HIS A 75 16.05 1.97 -14.61
N ASP A 76 17.33 1.70 -14.87
CA ASP A 76 17.75 0.42 -15.42
C ASP A 76 17.44 -0.74 -14.46
N CYS A 77 17.62 -0.54 -13.16
CA CYS A 77 17.22 -1.52 -12.14
C CYS A 77 15.70 -1.78 -12.16
N ILE A 78 14.87 -0.73 -12.26
CA ILE A 78 13.41 -0.86 -12.32
C ILE A 78 12.99 -1.64 -13.58
N VAL A 79 13.55 -1.30 -14.74
CA VAL A 79 13.28 -2.01 -16.00
C VAL A 79 13.65 -3.48 -15.87
N LYS A 80 14.79 -3.78 -15.24
CA LYS A 80 15.22 -5.17 -15.04
C LYS A 80 14.27 -5.95 -14.14
N LEU A 81 13.85 -5.37 -13.02
CA LEU A 81 12.89 -5.99 -12.10
C LEU A 81 11.52 -6.20 -12.76
N LEU A 82 11.08 -5.27 -13.60
CA LEU A 82 9.80 -5.40 -14.31
C LEU A 82 9.84 -6.41 -15.46
N LYS A 83 11.01 -6.73 -16.03
CA LYS A 83 11.13 -7.83 -17.01
C LYS A 83 10.97 -9.20 -16.37
N ASN A 84 11.38 -9.33 -15.10
CA ASN A 84 11.33 -10.57 -14.35
C ASN A 84 10.08 -10.60 -13.46
N HIS A 85 9.02 -11.29 -13.91
CA HIS A 85 7.75 -11.35 -13.18
C HIS A 85 7.73 -12.38 -12.04
N ASP A 86 8.89 -12.82 -11.55
CA ASP A 86 8.97 -13.70 -10.38
C ASP A 86 8.68 -12.94 -9.09
N GLU A 87 8.29 -13.67 -8.04
CA GLU A 87 7.87 -13.05 -6.78
C GLU A 87 8.99 -12.22 -6.14
N GLU A 88 10.24 -12.67 -6.24
CA GLU A 88 11.36 -12.01 -5.58
C GLU A 88 11.72 -10.69 -6.26
N SER A 89 11.73 -10.67 -7.60
CA SER A 89 11.89 -9.45 -8.40
C SER A 89 10.81 -8.42 -8.10
N LEU A 90 9.54 -8.84 -8.07
CA LEU A 90 8.43 -7.93 -7.81
C LEU A 90 8.41 -7.42 -6.37
N GLU A 91 8.78 -8.25 -5.40
CA GLU A 91 8.94 -7.83 -4.01
C GLU A 91 10.08 -6.81 -3.87
N CYS A 92 11.20 -7.04 -4.56
CA CYS A 92 12.32 -6.11 -4.62
C CYS A 92 11.91 -4.78 -5.27
N LEU A 93 11.16 -4.80 -6.36
CA LEU A 93 10.61 -3.61 -7.02
C LEU A 93 9.73 -2.80 -6.05
N CYS A 94 8.84 -3.47 -5.32
CA CYS A 94 7.95 -2.79 -4.38
C CYS A 94 8.73 -2.09 -3.27
N ARG A 95 9.74 -2.77 -2.69
CA ARG A 95 10.62 -2.18 -1.66
C ARG A 95 11.41 -1.00 -2.21
N LEU A 96 11.91 -1.14 -3.44
CA LEU A 96 12.66 -0.10 -4.13
C LEU A 96 11.83 1.17 -4.29
N LEU A 97 10.68 1.05 -4.96
CA LEU A 97 9.80 2.18 -5.23
C LEU A 97 9.24 2.78 -3.93
N SER A 98 8.96 1.98 -2.91
CA SER A 98 8.54 2.50 -1.60
C SER A 98 9.58 3.40 -0.95
N THR A 99 10.87 3.19 -1.23
CA THR A 99 11.96 3.93 -0.57
C THR A 99 12.41 5.14 -1.37
N ILE A 100 12.61 4.99 -2.69
CA ILE A 100 13.20 6.04 -3.53
C ILE A 100 12.26 6.49 -4.65
N GLY A 101 11.05 5.95 -4.74
CA GLY A 101 10.13 6.26 -5.83
C GLY A 101 9.77 7.74 -5.91
N LYS A 102 9.68 8.43 -4.77
CA LYS A 102 9.51 9.88 -4.70
C LYS A 102 10.65 10.65 -5.37
N ASP A 103 11.89 10.19 -5.17
CA ASP A 103 13.09 10.80 -5.73
C ASP A 103 13.23 10.50 -7.24
N LEU A 104 12.52 9.51 -7.76
CA LEU A 104 12.54 9.11 -9.17
C LEU A 104 11.31 9.61 -9.96
N ASP A 105 10.25 10.09 -9.30
CA ASP A 105 8.99 10.53 -9.93
C ASP A 105 9.04 11.96 -10.50
N PHE A 106 10.20 12.36 -11.01
CA PHE A 106 10.38 13.60 -11.78
C PHE A 106 10.18 13.36 -13.28
N GLU A 107 10.65 12.22 -13.81
CA GLU A 107 10.42 11.78 -15.21
C GLU A 107 9.04 11.14 -15.36
N LYS A 108 7.98 11.98 -15.33
CA LYS A 108 6.58 11.51 -15.34
C LYS A 108 6.24 10.47 -16.42
N PRO A 109 6.63 10.63 -17.71
CA PRO A 109 6.24 9.67 -18.75
C PRO A 109 6.84 8.28 -18.53
N ARG A 110 8.09 8.22 -18.07
CA ARG A 110 8.79 6.94 -17.84
C ARG A 110 8.25 6.24 -16.60
N MET A 111 8.05 6.99 -15.51
CA MET A 111 7.43 6.44 -14.30
C MET A 111 6.01 5.95 -14.58
N GLU A 112 5.23 6.68 -15.37
CA GLU A 112 3.91 6.24 -15.80
C GLU A 112 3.95 4.88 -16.52
N GLN A 113 4.92 4.63 -17.40
CA GLN A 113 5.07 3.32 -18.05
C GLN A 113 5.32 2.18 -17.05
N TYR A 114 6.15 2.40 -16.02
CA TYR A 114 6.41 1.38 -15.00
C TYR A 114 5.15 1.01 -14.22
N PHE A 115 4.38 2.02 -13.80
CA PHE A 115 3.14 1.79 -13.07
C PHE A 115 2.07 1.12 -13.93
N HIS A 116 1.98 1.44 -15.22
CA HIS A 116 1.12 0.70 -16.16
C HIS A 116 1.51 -0.77 -16.29
N GLN A 117 2.81 -1.09 -16.30
CA GLN A 117 3.27 -2.48 -16.29
C GLN A 117 2.90 -3.19 -14.99
N MET A 118 3.05 -2.54 -13.83
CA MET A 118 2.62 -3.08 -12.54
C MET A 118 1.12 -3.37 -12.52
N GLU A 119 0.29 -2.46 -13.03
CA GLU A 119 -1.16 -2.70 -13.16
C GLU A 119 -1.48 -3.89 -14.05
N LYS A 120 -0.78 -4.04 -15.18
CA LYS A 120 -0.95 -5.18 -16.07
C LYS A 120 -0.64 -6.49 -15.35
N ILE A 121 0.45 -6.55 -14.58
CA ILE A 121 0.83 -7.72 -13.79
C ILE A 121 -0.27 -8.08 -12.77
N ILE A 122 -0.85 -7.08 -12.08
CA ILE A 122 -1.96 -7.29 -11.14
C ILE A 122 -3.19 -7.86 -11.87
N LYS A 123 -3.56 -7.26 -13.01
CA LYS A 123 -4.74 -7.62 -13.82
C LYS A 123 -4.65 -9.03 -14.39
N GLU A 124 -3.45 -9.48 -14.77
CA GLU A 124 -3.22 -10.83 -15.29
C GLU A 124 -3.43 -11.94 -14.25
N LYS A 125 -3.38 -11.61 -12.95
CA LYS A 125 -3.60 -12.56 -11.82
C LYS A 125 -2.73 -13.82 -11.86
N LYS A 126 -1.55 -13.75 -12.51
CA LYS A 126 -0.57 -14.85 -12.56
C LYS A 126 0.33 -14.92 -11.33
N THR A 127 0.48 -13.82 -10.60
CA THR A 127 1.27 -13.70 -9.37
C THR A 127 0.40 -13.92 -8.13
N SER A 128 1.02 -14.26 -7.00
CA SER A 128 0.28 -14.48 -5.75
C SER A 128 -0.47 -13.24 -5.29
N SER A 129 -1.53 -13.44 -4.50
CA SER A 129 -2.29 -12.34 -3.90
C SER A 129 -1.40 -11.41 -3.08
N ARG A 130 -0.42 -11.94 -2.33
CA ARG A 130 0.56 -11.12 -1.58
C ARG A 130 1.27 -10.13 -2.49
N ILE A 131 1.87 -10.59 -3.59
CA ILE A 131 2.59 -9.73 -4.54
C ILE A 131 1.65 -8.70 -5.16
N ARG A 132 0.43 -9.10 -5.53
CA ARG A 132 -0.56 -8.16 -6.09
C ARG A 132 -0.94 -7.06 -5.10
N PHE A 133 -1.11 -7.38 -3.81
CA PHE A 133 -1.34 -6.37 -2.78
C PHE A 133 -0.13 -5.46 -2.60
N MET A 134 1.09 -5.98 -2.61
CA MET A 134 2.30 -5.15 -2.53
C MET A 134 2.43 -4.17 -3.71
N LEU A 135 2.12 -4.63 -4.93
CA LEU A 135 2.11 -3.75 -6.11
C LEU A 135 1.00 -2.68 -5.99
N GLN A 136 -0.17 -3.05 -5.49
CA GLN A 136 -1.27 -2.13 -5.24
C GLN A 136 -0.91 -1.08 -4.19
N ASP A 137 -0.22 -1.47 -3.10
CA ASP A 137 0.24 -0.53 -2.07
C ASP A 137 1.17 0.54 -2.64
N VAL A 138 2.03 0.17 -3.59
CA VAL A 138 2.95 1.11 -4.25
C VAL A 138 2.20 2.01 -5.24
N LEU A 139 1.23 1.48 -6.01
CA LEU A 139 0.33 2.26 -6.86
C LEU A 139 -0.39 3.34 -6.04
N ASP A 140 -0.97 2.94 -4.91
CA ASP A 140 -1.67 3.83 -4.00
C ASP A 140 -0.72 4.85 -3.33
N LEU A 141 0.50 4.44 -2.99
CA LEU A 141 1.53 5.33 -2.45
C LEU A 141 1.84 6.46 -3.44
N ARG A 142 1.98 6.15 -4.72
CA ARG A 142 2.20 7.15 -5.76
C ARG A 142 0.98 8.06 -5.93
N GLN A 143 -0.23 7.51 -5.95
CA GLN A 143 -1.48 8.29 -6.03
C GLN A 143 -1.60 9.29 -4.85
N ASN A 144 -1.14 8.88 -3.67
CA ASN A 144 -1.07 9.72 -2.47
C ASN A 144 0.18 10.62 -2.42
N ARG A 145 0.78 10.95 -3.59
CA ARG A 145 1.97 11.81 -3.71
C ARG A 145 3.14 11.37 -2.83
N TRP A 146 3.36 10.06 -2.73
CA TRP A 146 4.42 9.45 -1.95
C TRP A 146 4.34 9.75 -0.44
N VAL A 147 3.14 10.00 0.06
CA VAL A 147 2.86 10.13 1.50
C VAL A 147 2.41 8.75 2.02
N PRO A 148 3.21 8.08 2.87
CA PRO A 148 2.81 6.80 3.45
C PRO A 148 1.52 6.94 4.25
N ARG A 149 0.54 6.06 4.01
CA ARG A 149 -0.73 6.04 4.77
C ARG A 149 -0.52 5.74 6.26
N ARG A 150 0.55 5.01 6.57
CA ARG A 150 1.02 4.75 7.93
C ARG A 150 2.44 5.28 7.96
N ALA A 151 2.71 6.28 8.80
CA ALA A 151 4.08 6.48 9.25
C ALA A 151 4.56 5.14 9.83
N ASP A 152 5.86 4.86 9.76
CA ASP A 152 6.53 3.65 10.26
C ASP A 152 6.48 3.57 11.80
N GLN A 153 5.30 3.82 12.36
CA GLN A 153 4.95 3.71 13.75
C GLN A 153 4.93 2.21 14.00
N GLY A 154 5.96 1.73 14.67
CA GLY A 154 5.88 0.46 15.39
C GLY A 154 4.65 0.42 16.31
N PRO A 155 4.47 -0.65 17.10
CA PRO A 155 3.36 -0.71 18.04
C PRO A 155 3.32 0.58 18.88
N LYS A 156 2.24 1.36 18.73
CA LYS A 156 2.03 2.58 19.51
C LYS A 156 2.08 2.20 20.99
N THR A 157 2.80 2.96 21.80
CA THR A 157 2.78 2.73 23.25
C THR A 157 1.39 3.07 23.78
N ILE A 158 0.98 2.43 24.88
CA ILE A 158 -0.33 2.68 25.51
C ILE A 158 -0.55 4.18 25.83
N GLU A 159 0.53 4.89 26.16
CA GLU A 159 0.54 6.34 26.38
C GLU A 159 0.25 7.14 25.10
N GLN A 160 0.77 6.71 23.95
CA GLN A 160 0.47 7.36 22.66
C GLN A 160 -0.99 7.15 22.26
N ILE A 161 -1.57 6.00 22.59
CA ILE A 161 -2.99 5.71 22.33
C ILE A 161 -3.87 6.62 23.18
N HIS A 162 -3.61 6.76 24.48
CA HIS A 162 -4.41 7.63 25.35
C HIS A 162 -4.32 9.10 24.93
N LYS A 163 -3.11 9.56 24.57
CA LYS A 163 -2.92 10.93 24.08
C LYS A 163 -3.64 11.20 22.75
N ASP A 164 -3.65 10.24 21.84
CA ASP A 164 -4.37 10.34 20.57
C ASP A 164 -5.90 10.38 20.80
N VAL A 165 -6.41 9.58 21.74
CA VAL A 165 -7.83 9.57 22.13
C VAL A 165 -8.23 10.91 22.75
N GLU A 166 -7.45 11.42 23.70
CA GLU A 166 -7.71 12.73 24.32
C GLU A 166 -7.70 13.87 23.29
N GLN A 167 -6.81 13.81 22.30
CA GLN A 167 -6.78 14.80 21.21
C GLN A 167 -7.97 14.66 20.25
N GLU A 168 -8.42 13.43 19.96
CA GLU A 168 -9.62 13.18 19.15
C GLU A 168 -10.87 13.69 19.87
N GLU A 169 -11.04 13.36 21.15
CA GLU A 169 -12.15 13.80 21.99
C GLU A 169 -12.18 15.32 22.11
N HIS A 170 -11.02 15.97 22.29
CA HIS A 170 -10.94 17.42 22.33
C HIS A 170 -11.30 18.06 20.99
N ARG A 171 -10.87 17.47 19.86
CA ARG A 171 -11.25 17.93 18.52
C ARG A 171 -12.74 17.77 18.26
N GLU A 172 -13.34 16.67 18.70
CA GLU A 172 -14.79 16.45 18.57
C GLU A 172 -15.59 17.42 19.45
N GLN A 173 -15.17 17.62 20.71
CA GLN A 173 -15.79 18.61 21.59
C GLN A 173 -15.72 20.02 21.01
N MET A 174 -14.58 20.42 20.44
CA MET A 174 -14.43 21.72 19.77
C MET A 174 -15.35 21.85 18.55
N LYS A 175 -15.50 20.79 17.74
CA LYS A 175 -16.45 20.77 16.60
C LYS A 175 -17.90 20.86 17.06
N VAL A 176 -18.28 20.14 18.11
CA VAL A 176 -19.62 20.20 18.69
C VAL A 176 -19.89 21.59 19.27
N GLN A 177 -18.93 22.17 20.00
CA GLN A 177 -19.05 23.51 20.56
C GLN A 177 -19.19 24.57 19.47
N GLN A 178 -18.41 24.47 18.38
CA GLN A 178 -18.51 25.35 17.22
C GLN A 178 -19.88 25.22 16.53
N ALA A 179 -20.42 24.00 16.39
CA ALA A 179 -21.74 23.77 15.83
C ALA A 179 -22.89 24.28 16.73
N MET A 180 -22.71 24.24 18.06
CA MET A 180 -23.65 24.80 19.03
C MET A 180 -23.65 26.33 19.02
N MET A 181 -22.48 26.96 18.89
CA MET A 181 -22.34 28.41 18.73
C MET A 181 -22.92 28.92 17.39
N ALA A 182 -22.79 28.14 16.31
CA ALA A 182 -23.42 28.45 15.03
C ALA A 182 -24.96 28.36 15.05
N LYS A 183 -25.53 27.59 15.99
CA LYS A 183 -26.99 27.51 16.23
C LYS A 183 -27.51 28.59 17.18
N SER A 184 -26.66 29.15 18.05
CA SER A 184 -27.06 30.25 18.96
C SER A 184 -27.03 31.64 18.31
N SER A 185 -26.45 31.79 17.11
CA SER A 185 -26.51 33.04 16.33
C SER A 185 -27.74 33.15 15.41
N GLY A 186 -28.63 32.14 15.41
CA GLY A 186 -29.94 32.16 14.76
C GLY A 186 -31.09 32.17 15.77
N GLY A 187 -31.20 33.23 16.57
CA GLY A 187 -32.30 33.40 17.52
C GLY A 187 -33.62 33.76 16.80
N PRO A 188 -34.74 33.06 17.05
CA PRO A 188 -36.05 33.44 16.53
C PRO A 188 -36.74 34.44 17.47
N GLY A 189 -37.02 35.65 16.96
CA GLY A 189 -38.15 36.46 17.42
C GLY A 189 -37.81 37.85 17.95
N ASP A 190 -38.11 38.87 17.14
CA ASP A 190 -38.70 40.10 17.67
C ASP A 190 -39.89 40.53 16.80
N ARG A 191 -41.03 40.75 17.46
CA ARG A 191 -42.32 41.12 16.88
C ARG A 191 -42.52 42.63 17.08
N ARG A 192 -42.48 43.39 15.98
CA ARG A 192 -43.26 44.62 15.74
C ARG A 192 -43.50 44.64 14.22
N GLY A 193 -44.66 44.33 13.68
CA GLY A 193 -45.97 44.93 13.93
C GLY A 193 -46.30 45.81 12.71
N ASP A 194 -47.14 45.33 11.79
CA ASP A 194 -48.15 46.10 11.04
C ASP A 194 -48.82 45.22 9.95
N GLY A 195 -50.14 45.37 9.77
CA GLY A 195 -50.75 45.21 8.45
C GLY A 195 -51.48 43.91 8.08
N GLY A 196 -52.65 43.66 8.67
CA GLY A 196 -53.88 43.36 7.89
C GLY A 196 -54.16 41.93 7.38
N GLY A 197 -55.37 41.45 7.67
CA GLY A 197 -56.13 40.67 6.68
C GLY A 197 -56.70 39.31 7.09
N ARG A 198 -57.89 39.35 7.72
CA ARG A 198 -59.08 38.49 7.50
C ARG A 198 -58.94 36.95 7.38
N GLY A 199 -59.63 36.28 8.32
CA GLY A 199 -60.43 35.07 8.09
C GLY A 199 -59.66 33.76 8.27
N GLY A 200 -60.11 32.75 8.99
CA GLY A 200 -61.36 32.47 9.70
C GLY A 200 -61.25 31.03 10.25
N ARG A 201 -62.00 30.73 11.32
CA ARG A 201 -62.55 29.41 11.74
C ARG A 201 -61.72 28.17 11.34
N GLY A 202 -61.08 27.42 12.23
CA GLY A 202 -61.64 26.84 13.44
C GLY A 202 -61.49 25.31 13.36
N ASP A 203 -60.77 24.76 14.35
CA ASP A 203 -60.89 23.42 14.95
C ASP A 203 -60.67 22.13 14.12
N HIS A 204 -60.27 21.08 14.85
CA HIS A 204 -60.16 19.64 14.54
C HIS A 204 -58.72 19.08 14.40
N THR A 205 -58.24 18.49 15.51
CA THR A 205 -57.57 17.17 15.50
C THR A 205 -58.61 16.10 15.07
N PRO A 206 -58.26 14.90 14.55
CA PRO A 206 -57.13 14.06 14.97
C PRO A 206 -56.42 13.20 13.89
N SER A 207 -55.32 12.56 14.32
CA SER A 207 -54.78 11.26 13.87
C SER A 207 -54.57 10.98 12.37
N ARG A 208 -53.30 10.85 11.95
CA ARG A 208 -52.88 9.87 10.93
C ARG A 208 -51.36 9.68 10.91
N THR A 209 -50.88 8.49 11.28
CA THR A 209 -49.60 7.95 10.80
C THR A 209 -49.72 7.68 9.29
N PRO A 210 -48.65 7.85 8.50
CA PRO A 210 -47.94 6.62 8.10
C PRO A 210 -46.44 6.78 7.82
N SER A 211 -45.79 5.62 7.85
CA SER A 211 -44.64 5.21 7.02
C SER A 211 -43.28 5.89 7.23
N ALA A 212 -42.38 5.10 7.81
CA ALA A 212 -40.93 5.21 7.67
C ALA A 212 -40.46 5.14 6.20
N PRO A 213 -39.20 5.50 5.95
CA PRO A 213 -38.29 4.45 5.49
C PRO A 213 -37.05 4.32 6.37
N GLN A 214 -36.66 3.06 6.54
CA GLN A 214 -35.44 2.58 7.19
C GLN A 214 -34.19 3.14 6.52
N ASP A 215 -33.25 3.61 7.34
CA ASP A 215 -31.83 3.46 7.04
C ASP A 215 -31.21 2.64 8.18
N GLU A 216 -30.66 1.50 7.80
CA GLU A 216 -30.06 0.49 8.67
C GLU A 216 -28.80 1.03 9.35
N SER A 217 -28.98 1.61 10.54
CA SER A 217 -27.90 1.88 11.48
C SER A 217 -27.53 0.58 12.19
N TRP A 218 -26.30 0.11 11.98
CA TRP A 218 -25.71 -1.04 12.66
C TRP A 218 -25.94 -0.95 14.18
N THR A 219 -26.80 -1.82 14.71
CA THR A 219 -27.06 -1.93 16.15
C THR A 219 -25.80 -2.36 16.89
N THR A 220 -25.28 -1.49 17.74
CA THR A 220 -24.24 -1.83 18.72
C THR A 220 -24.86 -2.61 19.89
N VAL A 221 -24.26 -3.74 20.25
CA VAL A 221 -24.64 -4.51 21.45
C VAL A 221 -24.26 -3.73 22.72
N PRO A 222 -25.16 -3.59 23.71
CA PRO A 222 -24.83 -2.90 24.96
C PRO A 222 -23.85 -3.75 25.78
N ILE A 223 -22.70 -3.16 26.14
CA ILE A 223 -21.74 -3.76 27.07
C ILE A 223 -22.36 -3.70 28.47
N THR A 224 -22.86 -4.84 28.94
CA THR A 224 -23.29 -4.99 30.33
C THR A 224 -22.05 -5.05 31.23
N THR A 225 -21.77 -3.99 31.95
CA THR A 225 -20.71 -3.93 32.97
C THR A 225 -21.12 -4.74 34.21
N LYS A 226 -20.99 -6.08 34.15
CA LYS A 226 -20.96 -6.97 35.33
C LYS A 226 -20.67 -8.42 34.92
N SER A 227 -19.39 -8.79 34.86
CA SER A 227 -18.93 -10.17 35.06
C SER A 227 -17.41 -10.19 35.22
N SER A 228 -16.92 -9.98 36.45
CA SER A 228 -15.56 -10.38 36.82
C SER A 228 -15.53 -11.91 36.92
N ARG A 229 -14.98 -12.58 35.91
CA ARG A 229 -14.51 -13.97 36.05
C ARG A 229 -12.99 -13.97 35.88
N PRO A 230 -12.22 -14.55 36.81
CA PRO A 230 -10.77 -14.63 36.67
C PRO A 230 -10.40 -15.55 35.50
N ILE A 231 -9.41 -15.12 34.71
CA ILE A 231 -8.87 -15.86 33.57
C ILE A 231 -8.03 -17.02 34.11
N ASP A 232 -8.38 -18.24 33.73
CA ASP A 232 -7.68 -19.45 34.17
C ASP A 232 -6.44 -19.71 33.28
N ALA A 233 -5.26 -19.47 33.85
CA ALA A 233 -3.97 -19.48 33.15
C ALA A 233 -3.52 -20.88 32.67
N VAL A 234 -4.22 -21.96 33.06
CA VAL A 234 -3.85 -23.34 32.70
C VAL A 234 -4.12 -23.65 31.21
N ARG A 235 -4.92 -22.85 30.51
CA ARG A 235 -5.24 -23.06 29.08
C ARG A 235 -4.22 -22.47 28.09
N LEU A 236 -3.22 -21.73 28.54
CA LEU A 236 -2.22 -21.09 27.67
C LEU A 236 -1.02 -21.98 27.29
N SER A 237 -0.90 -23.20 27.85
CA SER A 237 0.27 -24.06 27.64
C SER A 237 0.23 -24.98 26.41
N LYS A 238 -0.74 -24.82 25.49
CA LYS A 238 -0.89 -25.71 24.31
C LYS A 238 -0.62 -25.07 22.94
N ILE A 239 0.03 -23.92 22.88
CA ILE A 239 0.53 -23.34 21.62
C ILE A 239 2.04 -23.17 21.70
N THR A 240 2.75 -24.28 21.82
CA THR A 240 4.15 -24.40 21.36
C THR A 240 4.49 -25.87 21.24
N LYS A 241 4.39 -26.38 20.01
CA LYS A 241 5.26 -27.41 19.45
C LYS A 241 5.31 -27.20 17.95
#